data_AF-A0AAV3P1Q2-F1
#
_entry.id   AF-A0AAV3P1Q2-F1
#
_cell.length_a   1.000
_cell.length_b   1.000
_cell.length_c   1.000
_cell.angle_alpha   90.00
_cell.angle_beta   90.00
_cell.angle_gamma   90.00
#
_symmetry.space_group_name_H-M   'P 1'
#
loop_
_entity.id
_entity.type
_entity.pdbx_description
1 polymer ?
#
loop_
_entity_poly.entity_id
_entity_poly.type
_entity_poly.pdbx_seq_one_letter_code
_entity_poly.pdbx_strand_id
1 'polypeptide(L)'
;MPTTVSKIECKTKISFTDRLDTVPLPKGFVLPQFTQFGGSGDPIKHLQGFLAKMTITSNNPDIYVKAVSNSLSDKALDWYRV
;
A
#
# COMPACT_ATOMS: atom_id res chain seq x y z
N MET A 1 17.50 25.85 -6.34
CA MET A 1 16.12 25.42 -6.63
C MET A 1 15.67 24.51 -5.50
N PRO A 2 14.90 24.96 -4.49
CA PRO A 2 14.36 24.04 -3.50
C PRO A 2 13.12 23.35 -4.08
N THR A 3 13.18 22.04 -4.22
CA THR A 3 12.05 21.21 -4.66
C THR A 3 11.01 21.19 -3.55
N THR A 4 9.86 21.82 -3.79
CA THR A 4 8.69 21.77 -2.91
C THR A 4 8.22 20.32 -2.79
N VAL A 5 8.53 19.68 -1.66
CA VAL A 5 7.87 18.44 -1.26
C VAL A 5 6.42 18.80 -0.97
N SER A 6 5.53 18.46 -1.90
CA SER A 6 4.10 18.61 -1.69
C SER A 6 3.70 17.66 -0.57
N LYS A 7 3.45 18.22 0.61
CA LYS A 7 2.78 17.53 1.71
C LYS A 7 1.46 17.02 1.16
N ILE A 8 1.33 15.70 1.01
CA ILE A 8 0.07 15.07 0.63
C ILE A 8 -0.84 15.23 1.85
N GLU A 9 -1.52 16.37 1.93
CA GLU A 9 -2.48 16.67 2.98
C GLU A 9 -3.76 15.92 2.64
N CYS A 10 -3.94 14.76 3.26
CA CYS A 10 -5.13 13.93 3.12
C CYS A 10 -6.32 14.63 3.79
N LYS A 11 -6.89 15.63 3.10
CA LYS A 11 -8.10 16.35 3.52
C LYS A 11 -9.32 15.48 3.26
N THR A 12 -9.53 14.44 4.07
CA THR A 12 -10.87 13.91 4.31
C THR A 12 -10.86 12.99 5.54
N LYS A 13 -11.67 13.31 6.56
CA LYS A 13 -12.05 12.41 7.67
C LYS A 13 -13.03 11.35 7.15
N ILE A 14 -12.63 10.60 6.14
CA ILE A 14 -13.27 9.34 5.78
C ILE A 14 -12.28 8.30 6.28
N SER A 15 -12.73 7.32 7.06
CA SER A 15 -11.88 6.16 7.36
C SER A 15 -11.38 5.63 6.03
N PHE A 16 -10.06 5.57 5.87
CA PHE A 16 -9.43 5.18 4.60
C PHE A 16 -9.98 3.85 4.06
N THR A 17 -10.44 3.00 4.98
CA THR A 17 -11.17 1.75 4.79
C THR A 17 -12.53 1.87 4.07
N ASP A 18 -13.37 2.87 4.38
CA ASP A 18 -14.73 2.97 3.81
C ASP A 18 -14.73 3.13 2.28
N ARG A 19 -13.73 3.84 1.74
CA ARG A 19 -13.59 4.00 0.28
C ARG A 19 -13.07 2.73 -0.38
N LEU A 20 -12.26 1.96 0.33
CA LEU A 20 -11.64 0.75 -0.22
C LEU A 20 -12.64 -0.39 -0.27
N ASP A 21 -13.51 -0.56 0.72
CA ASP A 21 -14.51 -1.65 0.72
C ASP A 21 -15.41 -1.61 -0.53
N THR A 22 -15.64 -0.43 -1.11
CA THR A 22 -16.46 -0.25 -2.31
C THR A 22 -15.77 -0.58 -3.63
N VAL A 23 -14.44 -0.73 -3.69
CA VAL A 23 -13.71 -1.01 -4.94
C VAL A 23 -13.61 -2.52 -5.17
N PRO A 24 -14.39 -3.14 -6.07
CA PRO A 24 -14.25 -4.56 -6.34
C PRO A 24 -12.87 -4.86 -6.93
N LEU A 25 -12.23 -5.92 -6.46
CA LEU A 25 -11.03 -6.44 -7.14
C LEU A 25 -11.43 -6.93 -8.54
N PRO A 26 -10.61 -6.71 -9.57
CA PRO A 26 -10.88 -7.22 -10.91
C PRO A 26 -11.09 -8.74 -10.88
N LYS A 27 -12.02 -9.23 -11.71
CA LYS A 27 -12.29 -10.67 -11.82
C LYS A 27 -11.02 -11.40 -12.27
N GLY A 28 -10.54 -12.34 -11.46
CA GLY A 28 -9.29 -13.06 -11.72
C GLY A 28 -8.02 -12.36 -11.21
N PHE A 29 -8.14 -11.31 -10.40
CA PHE A 29 -6.99 -10.68 -9.74
C PHE A 29 -6.29 -11.69 -8.83
N VAL A 30 -5.01 -11.94 -9.12
CA VAL A 30 -4.13 -12.72 -8.27
C VAL A 30 -3.19 -11.76 -7.57
N LEU A 31 -3.23 -11.77 -6.24
CA LEU A 31 -2.33 -10.95 -5.45
C LEU A 31 -0.88 -11.43 -5.68
N PRO A 32 0.06 -10.52 -5.97
CA PRO A 32 1.47 -10.90 -6.11
C PRO A 32 2.02 -11.46 -4.80
N GLN A 33 2.97 -12.38 -4.90
CA GLN A 33 3.74 -12.75 -3.72
C GLN A 33 4.69 -11.62 -3.34
N PHE A 34 4.55 -11.14 -2.11
CA PHE A 34 5.42 -10.12 -1.51
C PHE A 34 6.38 -10.76 -0.54
N THR A 35 7.59 -10.21 -0.47
CA THR A 35 8.41 -10.39 0.73
C THR A 35 7.76 -9.58 1.84
N GLN A 36 7.39 -10.21 2.94
CA GLN A 36 6.75 -9.51 4.04
C GLN A 36 7.76 -8.64 4.81
N PHE A 37 7.31 -7.46 5.22
CA PHE A 37 8.10 -6.54 6.04
C PHE A 37 7.56 -6.51 7.47
N GLY A 38 8.36 -6.99 8.42
CA GLY A 38 8.02 -7.06 9.84
C GLY A 38 8.31 -5.79 10.65
N GLY A 39 8.80 -4.72 10.03
CA GLY A 39 9.22 -3.49 10.72
C GLY A 39 10.73 -3.39 11.00
N SER A 40 11.53 -4.28 10.41
CA SER A 40 12.99 -4.27 10.48
C SER A 40 13.60 -4.28 9.07
N GLY A 41 14.73 -3.61 8.89
CA GLY A 41 15.37 -3.41 7.58
C GLY A 41 15.02 -2.06 6.95
N ASP A 42 15.17 -1.96 5.63
CA ASP A 42 14.95 -0.71 4.89
C ASP A 42 13.49 -0.61 4.39
N PRO A 43 12.67 0.28 4.99
CA PRO A 43 11.26 0.45 4.60
C PRO A 43 11.12 1.06 3.20
N ILE A 44 12.08 1.87 2.73
CA ILE A 44 12.03 2.48 1.40
C ILE A 44 12.26 1.41 0.34
N LYS A 45 13.25 0.53 0.54
CA LYS A 45 13.50 -0.61 -0.35
C LYS A 45 12.30 -1.55 -0.41
N HIS A 46 11.63 -1.79 0.73
CA HIS A 46 10.39 -2.58 0.76
C HIS A 46 9.29 -1.94 -0.11
N LEU A 47 9.01 -0.66 0.11
CA LEU A 47 8.00 0.07 -0.65
C LEU A 47 8.30 0.11 -2.16
N GLN A 48 9.56 0.30 -2.55
CA GLN A 48 9.97 0.25 -3.95
C GLN A 48 9.69 -1.13 -4.58
N GLY A 49 10.04 -2.21 -3.88
CA GLY A 49 9.75 -3.58 -4.33
C GLY A 49 8.26 -3.88 -4.41
N PHE A 50 7.49 -3.39 -3.45
CA PHE A 50 6.02 -3.48 -3.45
C PHE A 50 5.42 -2.74 -4.65
N LEU A 51 5.78 -1.48 -4.87
CA LEU A 51 5.29 -0.66 -5.98
C LEU A 51 5.66 -1.26 -7.35
N ALA A 52 6.88 -1.80 -7.50
CA ALA A 52 7.31 -2.46 -8.72
C ALA A 52 6.42 -3.67 -9.07
N LYS A 53 6.09 -4.51 -8.08
CA LYS A 53 5.17 -5.66 -8.27
C LYS A 53 3.75 -5.20 -8.57
N MET A 54 3.25 -4.20 -7.85
CA MET A 54 1.89 -3.71 -8.03
C MET A 54 1.69 -3.05 -9.39
N THR A 55 2.68 -2.31 -9.89
CA THR A 55 2.64 -1.66 -11.22
C THR A 55 2.57 -2.65 -12.38
N ILE A 56 3.11 -3.85 -12.20
CA ILE A 56 2.96 -4.95 -13.17
C ILE A 56 1.55 -5.56 -13.09
N THR A 57 0.96 -5.59 -11.89
CA THR A 57 -0.29 -6.30 -11.60
C THR A 57 -1.52 -5.46 -11.88
N SER A 58 -1.45 -4.15 -11.63
CA SER A 58 -2.56 -3.22 -11.79
C SER A 58 -2.05 -1.81 -11.99
N ASN A 59 -2.84 -0.99 -12.68
CA ASN A 59 -2.64 0.46 -12.75
C ASN A 59 -3.61 1.24 -11.82
N ASN A 60 -4.35 0.54 -10.96
CA ASN A 60 -5.32 1.17 -10.05
C ASN A 60 -4.71 1.31 -8.63
N PRO A 61 -4.44 2.55 -8.15
CA PRO A 61 -3.85 2.77 -6.83
C PRO A 61 -4.73 2.25 -5.67
N ASP A 62 -6.05 2.14 -5.84
CA ASP A 62 -6.93 1.59 -4.80
C ASP A 62 -6.64 0.11 -4.53
N ILE A 63 -6.18 -0.63 -5.55
CA ILE A 63 -5.78 -2.04 -5.42
C ILE A 63 -4.47 -2.14 -4.64
N TYR A 64 -3.57 -1.16 -4.76
CA TYR A 64 -2.30 -1.13 -4.05
C TYR A 64 -2.54 -0.97 -2.57
N VAL A 65 -3.45 -0.07 -2.24
CA VAL A 65 -3.85 0.16 -0.86
C VAL A 65 -4.45 -1.12 -0.24
N LYS A 66 -5.29 -1.86 -0.97
CA LYS A 66 -5.80 -3.16 -0.49
C LYS A 66 -4.71 -4.21 -0.31
N ALA A 67 -3.72 -4.19 -1.20
CA ALA A 67 -2.64 -5.17 -1.22
C ALA A 67 -1.56 -4.90 -0.14
N VAL A 68 -1.39 -3.65 0.31
CA VAL A 68 -0.23 -3.25 1.13
C VAL A 68 -0.16 -4.01 2.45
N SER A 69 -1.30 -4.30 3.08
CA SER A 69 -1.37 -5.08 4.32
C SER A 69 -0.82 -6.50 4.16
N ASN A 70 -0.92 -7.09 2.97
CA ASN A 70 -0.36 -8.42 2.66
C ASN A 70 1.16 -8.39 2.47
N SER A 71 1.74 -7.21 2.27
CA SER A 71 3.19 -7.02 2.21
C SER A 71 3.83 -6.78 3.58
N LEU A 72 3.01 -6.68 4.64
CA LEU A 72 3.47 -6.42 6.01
C LEU A 72 3.32 -7.68 6.88
N SER A 73 4.13 -7.76 7.93
CA SER A 73 4.01 -8.74 9.01
C SER A 73 4.27 -8.09 10.37
N ASP A 74 4.03 -8.84 11.44
CA ASP A 74 4.43 -8.50 12.80
C ASP A 74 4.08 -7.06 13.21
N LYS A 75 5.05 -6.34 13.78
CA LYS A 75 4.88 -4.97 14.30
C LYS A 75 4.47 -3.97 13.22
N ALA A 76 4.90 -4.16 11.98
CA ALA A 76 4.53 -3.26 10.89
C ALA A 76 3.06 -3.45 10.48
N LEU A 77 2.58 -4.70 10.48
CA LEU A 77 1.17 -4.98 10.22
C LEU A 77 0.28 -4.49 11.35
N ASP A 78 0.71 -4.66 12.61
CA ASP A 78 -0.02 -4.13 13.76
C ASP A 78 -0.10 -2.61 13.71
N TRP A 79 1.02 -1.92 13.43
CA TRP A 79 1.03 -0.46 13.26
C TRP A 79 0.08 0.02 12.16
N TYR A 80 0.00 -0.70 11.04
CA TYR A 80 -0.88 -0.33 9.92
C TYR A 80 -2.37 -0.46 10.22
N ARG A 81 -2.74 -1.31 11.19
CA ARG A 81 -4.14 -1.60 11.54
C ARG A 81 -4.70 -0.70 12.64
N VAL A 82 -3.86 0.09 13.31
CA VAL A 82 -4.20 1.02 14.40
C VAL A 82 -4.57 2.38 13.83
#